data_AF-A0AAV6JN35-F1
#
_entry.id   AF-A0AAV6JN35-F1
#
_cell.length_a   1.000
_cell.length_b   1.000
_cell.length_c   1.000
_cell.angle_alpha   90.00
_cell.angle_beta   90.00
_cell.angle_gamma   90.00
#
_symmetry.space_group_name_H-M   'P 1'
#
loop_
_entity.id
_entity.type
_entity.pdbx_description
1 polymer ?
#
loop_
_entity_poly.entity_id
_entity_poly.type
_entity_poly.pdbx_seq_one_letter_code
_entity_poly.pdbx_strand_id
1 'polypeptide(L)'
;MDQWVQNPTAHTALDNILPCMDNATAQETLLRSKEVTSQLVNVVNQVITNVSNINFAPNFTPLFYNQSGPLMPTLCNPYNPDLTNRVCASGEVDLNNATEVWRNYVCQVSANDICTTMGRLTPSIYNQMTAGVNVSYGLYHYGPFLVDLQDCTFARQTFTDIYLYHCPGLQRYSEWIYVGLVMVSVAVMLSLVFWVIYGRERRHRVYTKQFSDGMDRGFEGDKHT
;
A
#
# COMPACT_ATOMS: atom_id res chain seq x y z
N MET A 1 17.88 5.51 5.02
CA MET A 1 17.04 5.81 3.85
C MET A 1 17.91 6.15 2.65
N ASP A 2 18.74 7.20 2.71
CA ASP A 2 19.63 7.61 1.61
C ASP A 2 20.56 6.48 1.09
N GLN A 3 21.17 5.70 1.97
CA GLN A 3 22.00 4.54 1.58
C GLN A 3 21.24 3.50 0.72
N TRP A 4 19.95 3.27 0.99
CA TRP A 4 19.13 2.34 0.20
C TRP A 4 18.71 2.98 -1.12
N VAL A 5 18.40 4.28 -1.14
CA VAL A 5 18.11 5.03 -2.39
C VAL A 5 19.27 4.97 -3.37
N GLN A 6 20.51 5.04 -2.88
CA GLN A 6 21.72 4.97 -3.70
C GLN A 6 22.10 3.55 -4.09
N ASN A 7 21.79 2.55 -3.24
CA ASN A 7 22.13 1.15 -3.48
C ASN A 7 21.00 0.21 -3.03
N PRO A 8 19.90 0.10 -3.80
CA PRO A 8 18.70 -0.61 -3.39
C PRO A 8 18.87 -2.14 -3.35
N THR A 9 19.88 -2.67 -4.06
CA THR A 9 20.21 -4.10 -4.09
C THR A 9 21.28 -4.51 -3.08
N ALA A 10 21.83 -3.55 -2.30
CA ALA A 10 22.68 -3.88 -1.17
C ALA A 10 21.84 -4.34 0.02
N HIS A 11 22.37 -5.29 0.79
CA HIS A 11 21.78 -5.74 2.04
C HIS A 11 21.70 -4.59 3.05
N THR A 12 20.58 -3.89 3.02
CA THR A 12 20.23 -2.85 3.98
C THR A 12 19.02 -3.32 4.79
N ALA A 13 18.72 -2.62 5.89
CA ALA A 13 17.51 -2.91 6.66
C ALA A 13 16.21 -2.77 5.84
N LEU A 14 16.23 -2.05 4.71
CA LEU A 14 15.07 -1.78 3.85
C LEU A 14 14.89 -2.79 2.71
N ASP A 15 15.96 -3.46 2.28
CA ASP A 15 15.95 -4.49 1.23
C ASP A 15 15.03 -5.68 1.59
N ASN A 16 15.02 -6.06 2.88
CA ASN A 16 14.14 -7.13 3.38
C ASN A 16 12.64 -6.80 3.37
N ILE A 17 12.27 -5.52 3.22
CA ILE A 17 10.88 -5.04 3.23
C ILE A 17 10.42 -4.65 1.83
N LEU A 18 11.33 -4.13 1.00
CA LEU A 18 11.10 -3.69 -0.37
C LEU A 18 12.15 -4.32 -1.30
N PRO A 19 12.02 -5.61 -1.65
CA PRO A 19 12.91 -6.25 -2.60
C PRO A 19 12.65 -5.66 -4.00
N CYS A 20 13.55 -4.80 -4.44
CA CYS A 20 13.49 -4.20 -5.77
C CYS A 20 13.89 -5.22 -6.82
N MET A 21 13.11 -5.32 -7.89
CA MET A 21 13.52 -6.08 -9.06
C MET A 21 14.26 -5.16 -10.03
N ASP A 22 15.03 -5.74 -10.94
CA ASP A 22 15.68 -4.98 -12.00
C ASP A 22 14.66 -4.54 -13.06
N ASN A 23 14.97 -3.40 -13.71
CA ASN A 23 14.13 -2.83 -14.76
C ASN A 23 13.83 -3.82 -15.90
N ALA A 24 14.76 -4.72 -16.27
CA ALA A 24 14.49 -5.68 -17.35
C ALA A 24 13.40 -6.68 -16.94
N THR A 25 13.45 -7.19 -15.71
CA THR A 25 12.40 -8.06 -15.17
C THR A 25 11.07 -7.31 -14.97
N ALA A 26 11.12 -6.03 -14.57
CA ALA A 26 9.95 -5.18 -14.45
C ALA A 26 9.26 -4.96 -15.83
N GLN A 27 10.04 -4.66 -16.87
CA GLN A 27 9.54 -4.53 -18.24
C GLN A 27 8.99 -5.84 -18.79
N GLU A 28 9.65 -6.98 -18.51
CA GLU A 28 9.09 -8.28 -18.88
C GLU A 28 7.74 -8.50 -18.17
N THR A 29 7.64 -8.19 -16.88
CA THR A 29 6.38 -8.31 -16.12
C THR A 29 5.28 -7.45 -16.73
N LEU A 30 5.60 -6.23 -17.16
CA LEU A 30 4.65 -5.35 -17.87
C LEU A 30 4.19 -5.99 -19.19
N LEU A 31 5.11 -6.51 -19.99
CA LEU A 31 4.78 -7.19 -21.25
C LEU A 31 3.89 -8.42 -21.02
N ARG A 32 4.17 -9.23 -19.99
CA ARG A 32 3.33 -10.37 -19.61
C ARG A 32 1.93 -9.93 -19.17
N SER A 33 1.83 -8.83 -18.42
CA SER A 33 0.53 -8.26 -18.03
C SER A 33 -0.29 -7.84 -19.25
N LYS A 34 0.34 -7.19 -20.24
CA LYS A 34 -0.32 -6.83 -21.51
C LYS A 34 -0.78 -8.05 -22.29
N GLU A 35 0.07 -9.07 -22.38
CA GLU A 35 -0.24 -10.33 -23.06
C GLU A 35 -1.45 -11.02 -22.40
N VAL A 36 -1.45 -11.17 -21.08
CA VAL A 36 -2.57 -11.79 -20.34
C VAL A 36 -3.85 -10.99 -20.54
N THR A 37 -3.78 -9.66 -20.50
CA THR A 37 -4.93 -8.78 -20.77
C THR A 37 -5.49 -9.02 -22.17
N SER A 38 -4.62 -9.05 -23.18
CA SER A 38 -4.99 -9.29 -24.58
C SER A 38 -5.63 -10.67 -24.77
N GLN A 39 -5.02 -11.72 -24.21
CA GLN A 39 -5.54 -13.08 -24.28
C GLN A 39 -6.91 -13.21 -23.60
N LEU A 40 -7.09 -12.60 -22.43
CA LEU A 40 -8.35 -12.66 -21.71
C LEU A 40 -9.47 -11.97 -22.47
N VAL A 41 -9.18 -10.80 -23.08
CA VAL A 41 -10.14 -10.14 -23.99
C VAL A 41 -10.47 -11.02 -25.19
N ASN A 42 -9.48 -11.69 -25.79
CA ASN A 42 -9.70 -12.60 -26.91
C ASN A 42 -10.58 -13.79 -26.54
N VAL A 43 -10.39 -14.39 -25.36
CA VAL A 43 -11.25 -15.49 -24.85
C VAL A 43 -12.67 -15.00 -24.67
N VAL A 44 -12.85 -13.82 -24.06
CA VAL A 44 -14.18 -13.22 -23.90
C VAL A 44 -14.83 -12.99 -25.27
N ASN A 45 -14.10 -12.43 -26.23
CA ASN A 45 -14.60 -12.22 -27.59
C ASN A 45 -14.94 -13.52 -28.33
N GLN A 46 -14.18 -14.59 -28.13
CA GLN A 46 -14.51 -15.91 -28.69
C GLN A 46 -15.85 -16.43 -28.14
N VAL A 47 -16.14 -16.23 -26.85
CA VAL A 47 -17.45 -16.57 -26.28
C VAL A 47 -18.54 -15.73 -26.93
N ILE A 48 -18.31 -14.43 -27.12
CA ILE A 48 -19.29 -13.54 -27.75
C ILE A 48 -19.59 -14.00 -29.18
N THR A 49 -18.57 -14.16 -30.01
CA THR A 49 -18.75 -14.44 -31.43
C THR A 49 -19.20 -15.88 -31.70
N ASN A 50 -18.69 -16.85 -30.94
CA ASN A 50 -18.88 -18.27 -31.22
C ASN A 50 -19.97 -18.93 -30.36
N VAL A 51 -20.42 -18.26 -29.29
CA VAL A 51 -21.47 -18.79 -28.40
C VAL A 51 -22.66 -17.84 -28.36
N SER A 52 -22.47 -16.60 -27.91
CA SER A 52 -23.61 -15.69 -27.69
C SER A 52 -24.26 -15.20 -28.99
N ASN A 53 -23.47 -14.95 -30.03
CA ASN A 53 -23.93 -14.42 -31.31
C ASN A 53 -24.28 -15.48 -32.36
N ILE A 54 -24.05 -16.78 -32.07
CA ILE A 54 -24.41 -17.87 -32.96
C ILE A 54 -25.82 -18.40 -32.64
N ASN A 55 -26.66 -18.49 -33.66
CA ASN A 55 -27.94 -19.20 -33.58
C ASN A 55 -27.69 -20.71 -33.68
N PHE A 56 -27.65 -21.39 -32.53
CA PHE A 56 -27.52 -22.84 -32.49
C PHE A 56 -28.79 -23.54 -32.99
N ALA A 57 -28.66 -24.78 -33.47
CA ALA A 57 -29.81 -25.60 -33.85
C ALA A 57 -30.50 -26.22 -32.62
N PRO A 58 -31.79 -26.63 -32.71
CA PRO A 58 -32.58 -27.11 -31.56
C PRO A 58 -31.99 -28.28 -30.76
N ASN A 59 -31.12 -29.05 -31.38
CA ASN A 59 -30.43 -30.20 -30.80
C ASN A 59 -29.19 -29.83 -29.96
N PHE A 60 -28.72 -28.57 -30.00
CA PHE A 60 -27.56 -28.10 -29.24
C PHE A 60 -27.95 -27.51 -27.88
N THR A 61 -28.63 -28.29 -27.04
CA THR A 61 -28.89 -27.90 -25.65
C THR A 61 -27.60 -28.01 -24.82
N PRO A 62 -27.28 -27.06 -23.92
CA PRO A 62 -28.11 -25.92 -23.46
C PRO A 62 -27.93 -24.61 -24.26
N LEU A 63 -27.08 -24.59 -25.30
CA LEU A 63 -26.76 -23.37 -26.06
C LEU A 63 -27.90 -22.92 -27.00
N PHE A 64 -28.86 -23.79 -27.27
CA PHE A 64 -30.07 -23.48 -27.99
C PHE A 64 -31.10 -22.78 -27.09
N TYR A 65 -31.48 -21.56 -27.46
CA TYR A 65 -32.58 -20.80 -26.86
C TYR A 65 -33.19 -19.84 -27.89
N ASN A 66 -34.33 -19.21 -27.56
CA ASN A 66 -35.04 -18.31 -28.48
C ASN A 66 -34.28 -16.97 -28.64
N GLN A 67 -33.32 -16.95 -29.56
CA GLN A 67 -32.42 -15.83 -29.82
C GLN A 67 -33.09 -14.69 -30.61
N SER A 68 -34.05 -14.02 -29.99
CA SER A 68 -34.68 -12.83 -30.58
C SER A 68 -34.00 -11.51 -30.21
N GLY A 69 -32.89 -11.55 -29.46
CA GLY A 69 -32.13 -10.36 -29.03
C GLY A 69 -31.09 -9.86 -30.06
N PRO A 70 -30.71 -8.56 -30.03
CA PRO A 70 -29.67 -8.00 -30.90
C PRO A 70 -28.31 -8.66 -30.65
N LEU A 71 -27.42 -8.63 -31.64
CA LEU A 71 -26.06 -9.14 -31.49
C LEU A 71 -25.32 -8.38 -30.40
N MET A 72 -24.56 -9.11 -29.59
CA MET A 72 -23.79 -8.52 -28.53
C MET A 72 -22.48 -7.94 -29.07
N PRO A 73 -22.12 -6.70 -28.69
CA PRO A 73 -20.88 -6.09 -29.12
C PRO A 73 -19.68 -6.77 -28.44
N THR A 74 -18.57 -6.87 -29.17
CA THR A 74 -17.31 -7.44 -28.68
C THR A 74 -16.61 -6.49 -27.70
N LEU A 75 -15.82 -7.07 -26.81
CA LEU A 75 -14.93 -6.32 -25.93
C LEU A 75 -13.76 -5.75 -26.72
N CYS A 76 -13.45 -4.48 -26.48
CA CYS A 76 -12.27 -3.86 -27.04
C CYS A 76 -11.01 -4.46 -26.43
N ASN A 77 -10.10 -4.93 -27.30
CA ASN A 77 -8.73 -5.20 -26.90
C ASN A 77 -7.94 -3.88 -26.90
N PRO A 78 -7.39 -3.45 -25.75
CA PRO A 78 -6.60 -2.21 -25.68
C PRO A 78 -5.23 -2.34 -26.36
N TYR A 79 -4.86 -3.54 -26.81
CA TYR A 79 -3.57 -3.83 -27.43
C TYR A 79 -3.71 -4.41 -28.83
N ASN A 80 -2.73 -4.11 -29.67
CA ASN A 80 -2.49 -4.77 -30.95
C ASN A 80 -1.79 -6.14 -30.73
N PRO A 81 -1.69 -7.00 -31.77
CA PRO A 81 -0.95 -8.27 -31.66
C PRO A 81 0.53 -8.13 -31.29
N ASP A 82 1.13 -6.95 -31.50
CA ASP A 82 2.49 -6.60 -31.08
C ASP A 82 2.55 -5.95 -29.69
N LEU A 83 1.45 -5.95 -28.94
CA LEU A 83 1.28 -5.37 -27.60
C LEU A 83 1.43 -3.84 -27.52
N THR A 84 1.39 -3.16 -28.66
CA THR A 84 1.27 -1.70 -28.71
C THR A 84 -0.16 -1.26 -28.39
N ASN A 85 -0.32 -0.03 -27.87
CA ASN A 85 -1.64 0.48 -27.53
C ASN A 85 -2.50 0.65 -28.78
N ARG A 86 -3.77 0.27 -28.67
CA ARG A 86 -4.76 0.30 -29.75
C ARG A 86 -5.97 1.13 -29.33
N VAL A 87 -6.50 1.91 -30.27
CA VAL A 87 -7.79 2.58 -30.10
C VAL A 87 -8.90 1.62 -30.53
N CYS A 88 -9.94 1.51 -29.71
CA CYS A 88 -11.08 0.65 -29.97
C CYS A 88 -11.80 1.03 -31.27
N ALA A 89 -12.20 0.03 -32.04
CA ALA A 89 -12.99 0.23 -33.25
C ALA A 89 -14.45 0.57 -32.92
N SER A 90 -15.14 1.21 -33.86
CA SER A 90 -16.58 1.49 -33.72
C SER A 90 -17.35 0.17 -33.57
N GLY A 91 -18.13 0.07 -32.48
CA GLY A 91 -18.93 -1.11 -32.15
C GLY A 91 -18.28 -2.06 -31.14
N GLU A 92 -17.01 -1.85 -30.78
CA GLU A 92 -16.40 -2.50 -29.61
C GLU A 92 -16.79 -1.76 -28.32
N VAL A 93 -16.87 -2.49 -27.21
CA VAL A 93 -17.13 -1.91 -25.89
C VAL A 93 -15.85 -1.82 -25.09
N ASP A 94 -15.63 -0.68 -24.46
CA ASP A 94 -14.48 -0.46 -23.58
C ASP A 94 -14.58 -1.31 -22.29
N LEU A 95 -13.43 -1.68 -21.72
CA LEU A 95 -13.32 -2.44 -20.46
C LEU A 95 -14.10 -1.79 -19.31
N ASN A 96 -14.15 -0.45 -19.25
CA ASN A 96 -14.85 0.30 -18.22
C ASN A 96 -16.37 0.08 -18.24
N ASN A 97 -16.96 0.03 -19.43
CA ASN A 97 -18.41 0.06 -19.60
C ASN A 97 -19.00 -1.30 -20.02
N ALA A 98 -18.15 -2.29 -20.33
CA ALA A 98 -18.57 -3.59 -20.85
C ALA A 98 -19.61 -4.29 -19.99
N THR A 99 -19.46 -4.27 -18.67
CA THR A 99 -20.38 -4.94 -17.74
C THR A 99 -21.77 -4.31 -17.76
N GLU A 100 -21.86 -2.99 -17.82
CA GLU A 100 -23.12 -2.25 -17.92
C GLU A 100 -23.80 -2.48 -19.27
N VAL A 101 -23.03 -2.43 -20.36
CA VAL A 101 -23.55 -2.66 -21.72
C VAL A 101 -24.10 -4.09 -21.86
N TRP A 102 -23.34 -5.10 -21.43
CA TRP A 102 -23.74 -6.51 -21.57
C TRP A 102 -24.87 -6.92 -20.64
N ARG A 103 -25.11 -6.18 -19.54
CA ARG A 103 -26.27 -6.43 -18.66
C ARG A 103 -27.59 -6.39 -19.42
N ASN A 104 -27.70 -5.55 -20.45
CA ASN A 104 -28.90 -5.44 -21.30
C ASN A 104 -29.14 -6.66 -22.20
N TYR A 105 -28.19 -7.60 -22.26
CA TYR A 105 -28.26 -8.82 -23.06
C TYR A 105 -28.53 -10.06 -22.20
N VAL A 106 -28.66 -9.90 -20.88
CA VAL A 106 -28.91 -11.01 -19.96
C VAL A 106 -30.38 -11.42 -20.02
N CYS A 107 -30.61 -12.71 -20.23
CA CYS A 107 -31.94 -13.32 -20.21
C CYS A 107 -32.30 -13.81 -18.80
N GLN A 108 -33.59 -13.98 -18.53
CA GLN A 108 -34.04 -14.83 -17.44
C GLN A 108 -33.92 -16.30 -17.86
N VAL A 109 -33.59 -17.17 -16.91
CA VAL A 109 -33.34 -18.59 -17.16
C VAL A 109 -34.39 -19.49 -16.51
N SER A 110 -34.64 -20.64 -17.14
CA SER A 110 -35.43 -21.74 -16.58
C SER A 110 -34.62 -22.56 -15.57
N ALA A 111 -35.25 -23.57 -14.96
CA ALA A 111 -34.57 -24.49 -14.03
C ALA A 111 -33.37 -25.24 -14.65
N ASN A 112 -33.29 -25.30 -15.99
CA ASN A 112 -32.20 -25.96 -16.72
C ASN A 112 -31.15 -24.96 -17.27
N ASP A 113 -31.11 -23.72 -16.75
CA ASP A 113 -30.22 -22.62 -17.18
C ASP A 113 -30.37 -22.21 -18.65
N ILE A 114 -31.53 -22.49 -19.25
CA ILE A 114 -31.87 -22.08 -20.62
C ILE A 114 -32.61 -20.75 -20.58
N CYS A 115 -32.23 -19.79 -21.42
CA CYS A 115 -32.90 -18.50 -21.56
C CYS A 115 -34.38 -18.67 -21.93
N THR A 116 -35.28 -18.08 -21.13
CA THR A 116 -36.74 -18.05 -21.36
C THR A 116 -37.22 -16.72 -21.93
N THR A 117 -36.50 -15.62 -21.65
CA THR A 117 -36.78 -14.30 -22.21
C THR A 117 -35.82 -13.96 -23.35
N MET A 118 -36.11 -12.88 -24.07
CA MET A 118 -35.15 -12.27 -24.98
C MET A 118 -33.83 -11.95 -24.25
N GLY A 119 -32.72 -12.32 -24.87
CA GLY A 119 -31.36 -12.11 -24.38
C GLY A 119 -30.39 -13.00 -25.15
N ARG A 120 -29.09 -12.86 -24.90
CA ARG A 120 -28.01 -13.68 -25.47
C ARG A 120 -27.04 -14.26 -24.43
N LEU A 121 -27.19 -13.85 -23.17
CA LEU A 121 -26.37 -14.30 -22.06
C LEU A 121 -27.24 -14.89 -20.96
N THR A 122 -26.87 -16.08 -20.48
CA THR A 122 -27.36 -16.56 -19.19
C THR A 122 -26.64 -15.80 -18.07
N PRO A 123 -27.24 -15.67 -16.88
CA PRO A 123 -26.57 -15.06 -15.74
C PRO A 123 -25.21 -15.71 -15.41
N SER A 124 -25.08 -17.02 -15.61
CA SER A 124 -23.83 -17.76 -15.43
C SER A 124 -22.72 -17.28 -16.37
N ILE A 125 -23.00 -17.21 -17.68
CA ILE A 125 -22.03 -16.74 -18.68
C ILE A 125 -21.69 -15.27 -18.44
N TYR A 126 -22.68 -14.44 -18.16
CA TYR A 126 -22.47 -13.02 -17.86
C TYR A 126 -21.51 -12.81 -16.68
N ASN A 127 -21.66 -13.59 -15.60
CA ASN A 127 -20.77 -13.49 -14.43
C ASN A 127 -19.34 -13.92 -14.77
N GLN A 128 -19.15 -14.98 -15.55
CA GLN A 128 -17.82 -15.44 -15.98
C GLN A 128 -17.15 -14.40 -16.90
N MET A 129 -17.89 -13.84 -17.85
CA MET A 129 -17.38 -12.78 -18.71
C MET A 129 -17.03 -11.52 -17.93
N THR A 130 -17.87 -11.13 -16.97
CA THR A 130 -17.62 -9.98 -16.09
C THR A 130 -16.36 -10.18 -15.24
N ALA A 131 -16.13 -11.39 -14.72
CA ALA A 131 -14.89 -11.70 -14.01
C ALA A 131 -13.66 -11.53 -14.94
N GLY A 132 -13.76 -12.00 -16.19
CA GLY A 132 -12.73 -11.78 -17.21
C GLY A 132 -12.45 -10.30 -17.46
N VAL A 133 -13.51 -9.51 -17.70
CA VAL A 133 -13.41 -8.05 -17.89
C VAL A 133 -12.76 -7.36 -16.70
N ASN A 134 -13.17 -7.69 -15.47
CA ASN A 134 -12.64 -7.07 -14.26
C ASN A 134 -11.14 -7.34 -14.08
N VAL A 135 -10.68 -8.57 -14.40
CA VAL A 135 -9.26 -8.91 -14.37
C VAL A 135 -8.51 -8.17 -15.47
N SER A 136 -9.02 -8.16 -16.71
CA SER A 136 -8.44 -7.39 -17.81
C SER A 136 -8.35 -5.89 -17.48
N TYR A 137 -9.40 -5.33 -16.89
CA TYR A 137 -9.43 -3.94 -16.43
C TYR A 137 -8.37 -3.67 -15.37
N GLY A 138 -8.28 -4.54 -14.36
CA GLY A 138 -7.28 -4.41 -13.30
C GLY A 138 -5.85 -4.45 -13.83
N LEU A 139 -5.55 -5.41 -14.72
CA LEU A 139 -4.23 -5.52 -15.36
C LEU A 139 -3.92 -4.35 -16.28
N TYR A 140 -4.92 -3.85 -17.03
CA TYR A 140 -4.76 -2.69 -17.91
C TYR A 140 -4.51 -1.39 -17.14
N HIS A 141 -5.34 -1.13 -16.12
CA HIS A 141 -5.34 0.14 -15.39
C HIS A 141 -4.24 0.19 -14.31
N TYR A 142 -4.07 -0.87 -13.53
CA TYR A 142 -3.11 -0.90 -12.42
C TYR A 142 -1.77 -1.54 -12.78
N GLY A 143 -1.67 -2.25 -13.92
CA GLY A 143 -0.43 -2.91 -14.36
C GLY A 143 0.80 -2.00 -14.35
N PRO A 144 0.78 -0.83 -15.01
CA PRO A 144 1.93 0.08 -15.03
C PRO A 144 2.38 0.51 -13.63
N PHE A 145 1.43 0.88 -12.76
CA PHE A 145 1.73 1.27 -11.38
C PHE A 145 2.34 0.13 -10.55
N LEU A 146 1.83 -1.11 -10.70
CA LEU A 146 2.38 -2.28 -10.02
C LEU A 146 3.81 -2.58 -10.48
N VAL A 147 4.13 -2.35 -11.75
CA VAL A 147 5.49 -2.48 -12.28
C VAL A 147 6.42 -1.38 -11.76
N ASP A 148 5.94 -0.14 -11.63
CA ASP A 148 6.73 0.96 -11.05
C ASP A 148 7.06 0.73 -9.56
N LEU A 149 6.17 0.06 -8.83
CA LEU A 149 6.43 -0.41 -7.47
C LEU A 149 7.48 -1.53 -7.45
N GLN A 150 7.44 -2.43 -8.43
CA GLN A 150 8.35 -3.57 -8.56
C GLN A 150 9.80 -3.14 -8.84
N ASP A 151 10.02 -2.14 -9.71
CA ASP A 151 11.36 -1.56 -9.98
C ASP A 151 11.79 -0.55 -8.89
N CYS A 152 11.03 -0.43 -7.80
CA CYS A 152 11.27 0.50 -6.69
C CYS A 152 11.42 1.97 -7.06
N THR A 153 11.16 2.38 -8.30
CA THR A 153 11.29 3.76 -8.74
C THR A 153 10.41 4.68 -7.88
N PHE A 154 9.18 4.23 -7.59
CA PHE A 154 8.26 4.94 -6.70
C PHE A 154 8.82 5.10 -5.26
N ALA A 155 9.28 4.00 -4.67
CA ALA A 155 9.82 4.01 -3.30
C ALA A 155 11.09 4.85 -3.19
N ARG A 156 11.97 4.76 -4.20
CA ARG A 156 13.21 5.51 -4.29
C ARG A 156 12.96 7.01 -4.39
N GLN A 157 12.03 7.44 -5.25
CA GLN A 157 11.61 8.84 -5.35
C GLN A 157 11.05 9.34 -4.02
N THR A 158 10.11 8.59 -3.43
CA THR A 158 9.48 8.95 -2.15
C THR A 158 10.50 9.11 -1.03
N PHE A 159 11.44 8.17 -0.87
CA PHE A 159 12.47 8.28 0.16
C PHE A 159 13.49 9.39 -0.12
N THR A 160 13.76 9.69 -1.39
CA THR A 160 14.58 10.84 -1.76
C THR A 160 13.91 12.14 -1.33
N ASP A 161 12.61 12.29 -1.60
CA ASP A 161 11.86 13.48 -1.21
C ASP A 161 11.78 13.63 0.32
N ILE A 162 11.52 12.54 1.04
CA ILE A 162 11.52 12.56 2.51
C ILE A 162 12.89 12.97 3.05
N TYR A 163 13.98 12.43 2.48
CA TYR A 163 15.32 12.77 2.89
C TYR A 163 15.65 14.24 2.63
N LEU A 164 15.28 14.79 1.48
CA LEU A 164 15.59 16.18 1.12
C LEU A 164 14.74 17.19 1.89
N TYR A 165 13.44 16.93 2.07
CA TYR A 165 12.51 17.92 2.61
C TYR A 165 12.22 17.77 4.10
N HIS A 166 12.36 16.58 4.68
CA HIS A 166 11.94 16.34 6.07
C HIS A 166 13.08 15.99 7.02
N CYS A 167 14.13 15.28 6.56
CA CYS A 167 15.25 14.91 7.44
C CYS A 167 16.05 16.11 7.99
N PRO A 168 16.35 17.20 7.25
CA PRO A 168 17.16 18.31 7.77
C PRO A 168 16.49 19.04 8.92
N GLY A 169 15.17 19.24 8.82
CA GLY A 169 14.36 19.82 9.89
C GLY A 169 14.36 18.91 11.11
N LEU A 170 14.10 17.62 10.92
CA LEU A 170 14.09 16.65 12.00
C LEU A 170 15.43 16.55 12.73
N GLN A 171 16.55 16.55 11.99
CA GLN A 171 17.90 16.51 12.56
C GLN A 171 18.19 17.77 13.38
N ARG A 172 17.80 18.94 12.86
CA ARG A 172 17.98 20.19 13.60
C ARG A 172 17.19 20.18 14.90
N TYR A 173 15.90 19.85 14.87
CA TYR A 173 15.07 19.84 16.09
C TYR A 173 15.50 18.76 17.08
N SER A 174 15.94 17.58 16.63
CA SER A 174 16.43 16.54 17.53
C SER A 174 17.72 16.96 18.24
N GLU A 175 18.61 17.70 17.57
CA GLU A 175 19.80 18.29 18.17
C GLU A 175 19.43 19.31 19.25
N TRP A 176 18.46 20.22 18.99
CA TRP A 176 17.96 21.16 20.00
C TRP A 176 17.37 20.45 21.23
N ILE A 177 16.60 19.38 21.02
CA ILE A 177 16.03 18.59 22.10
C ILE A 177 17.14 17.90 22.90
N TYR A 178 18.15 17.34 22.23
CA TYR A 178 19.28 16.70 22.87
C TYR A 178 20.07 17.68 23.74
N VAL A 179 20.38 18.86 23.21
CA VAL A 179 21.03 19.94 23.98
C VAL A 179 20.17 20.32 25.19
N GLY A 180 18.85 20.47 25.02
CA GLY A 180 17.93 20.74 26.13
C GLY A 180 17.97 19.65 27.22
N LEU A 181 17.94 18.37 26.83
CA LEU A 181 18.02 17.24 27.76
C LEU A 181 19.35 17.21 28.52
N VAL A 182 20.46 17.48 27.84
CA VAL A 182 21.79 17.57 28.47
C VAL A 182 21.82 18.70 29.51
N MET A 183 21.29 19.88 29.15
CA MET A 183 21.24 21.03 30.06
C MET A 183 20.42 20.73 31.33
N VAL A 184 19.24 20.12 31.17
CA VAL A 184 18.38 19.72 32.30
C VAL A 184 19.09 18.68 33.17
N SER A 185 19.73 17.68 32.57
CA SER A 185 20.49 16.65 33.30
C SER A 185 21.61 17.25 34.13
N VAL A 186 22.40 18.16 33.57
CA VAL A 186 23.48 18.86 34.27
C VAL A 186 22.93 19.70 35.42
N ALA A 187 21.83 20.44 35.22
CA ALA A 187 21.21 21.25 36.26
C ALA A 187 20.71 20.41 37.45
N VAL A 188 20.09 19.24 37.18
CA VAL A 188 19.66 18.31 38.22
C VAL A 188 20.87 17.76 38.98
N MET A 189 21.93 17.33 38.29
CA MET A 189 23.15 16.85 38.93
C MET A 189 23.78 17.90 39.85
N LEU A 190 23.91 19.14 39.40
CA LEU A 190 24.42 20.24 40.21
C LEU A 190 23.52 20.53 41.41
N SER A 191 22.20 20.52 41.23
CA SER A 191 21.23 20.73 42.30
C SER A 191 21.36 19.66 43.40
N LEU A 192 21.55 18.39 43.00
CA LEU A 192 21.79 17.29 43.94
C LEU A 192 23.12 17.46 44.70
N VAL A 193 24.20 17.85 44.01
CA VAL A 193 25.51 18.13 44.64
C VAL A 193 25.39 19.26 45.67
N PHE A 194 24.78 20.39 45.30
CA PHE A 194 24.56 21.50 46.23
C PHE A 194 23.70 21.09 47.43
N TRP A 195 22.66 20.28 47.21
CA TRP A 195 21.82 19.77 48.29
C TRP A 195 22.60 18.88 49.28
N VAL A 196 23.49 18.02 48.79
CA VAL A 196 24.36 17.18 49.64
C VAL A 196 25.33 18.03 50.44
N ILE A 197 25.98 19.04 49.82
CA ILE A 197 26.92 19.94 50.50
C ILE A 197 26.19 20.73 51.59
N TYR A 198 25.06 21.34 51.26
CA TYR A 198 24.24 22.09 52.22
C TYR A 198 23.75 21.20 53.38
N GLY A 199 23.30 19.98 53.09
CA GLY A 199 22.91 19.01 54.10
C GLY A 199 24.07 18.64 55.04
N ARG A 200 25.27 18.47 54.51
CA ARG A 200 26.49 18.21 55.29
C ARG A 200 26.85 19.41 56.17
N GLU A 201 26.86 20.62 55.63
CA GLU A 201 27.17 21.83 56.40
C GLU A 201 26.14 22.08 57.51
N ARG A 202 24.85 21.90 57.21
CA ARG A 202 23.77 22.02 58.19
C ARG A 202 23.93 21.00 59.32
N ARG A 203 24.25 19.74 59.01
CA ARG A 203 24.57 18.73 60.04
C ARG A 203 25.76 19.17 60.88
N HIS A 204 26.86 19.61 60.27
CA HIS A 204 28.03 20.10 61.00
C HIS A 204 27.68 21.25 61.95
N ARG A 205 26.90 22.25 61.51
CA ARG A 205 26.45 23.36 62.37
C ARG A 205 25.58 22.92 63.53
N VAL A 206 24.70 21.92 63.34
CA VAL A 206 23.88 21.37 64.44
C VAL A 206 24.76 20.63 65.45
N TYR A 207 25.71 19.80 65.00
CA TYR A 207 26.64 19.12 65.89
C TYR A 207 27.54 20.08 66.69
N THR A 208 28.04 21.16 66.06
CA THR A 208 28.85 22.17 66.78
C THR A 208 28.02 22.91 67.82
N LYS A 209 26.77 23.28 67.49
CA LYS A 209 25.85 23.91 68.45
C LYS A 209 25.52 22.99 69.63
N GLN A 210 25.28 21.70 69.39
CA GLN A 210 25.03 20.74 70.48
C GLN A 210 26.25 20.56 71.38
N PHE A 211 27.46 20.55 70.81
CA PHE A 211 28.70 20.50 71.59
C PHE A 211 28.92 21.75 72.43
N SER A 212 28.66 22.95 71.90
CA SER A 212 28.77 24.20 72.67
C SER A 212 27.72 24.29 73.79
N ASP A 213 26.47 23.89 73.51
CA ASP A 213 25.39 23.89 74.51
C ASP A 213 25.62 22.85 75.63
N GLY A 214 26.27 21.72 75.30
CA GLY A 214 26.69 20.71 76.26
C GLY A 214 27.88 21.17 77.12
N MET A 215 28.78 21.98 76.56
CA MET A 215 29.90 22.58 77.29
C MET A 215 29.41 23.65 78.30
N ASP A 216 28.45 24.50 77.90
CA ASP A 216 27.84 25.50 78.79
C ASP A 216 27.06 24.84 79.95
N ARG A 217 26.30 23.77 79.69
CA ARG A 217 25.62 23.01 80.77
C ARG A 217 26.58 22.25 81.69
N GLY A 218 27.76 21.86 81.22
CA GLY A 218 28.80 21.25 82.06
C GLY A 218 29.42 22.23 83.05
N PHE A 219 29.51 23.52 82.69
CA PHE A 219 30.06 24.57 83.56
C PHE A 219 29.11 25.02 84.67
N GLU A 220 27.80 24.81 84.52
CA GLU A 220 26.80 25.20 85.51
C GLU A 220 26.50 24.10 86.55
N GLY A 221 26.83 22.84 86.23
CA GLY A 221 26.72 21.70 87.15
C GLY A 221 27.82 21.63 88.22
N ASP A 222 28.94 22.34 88.03
CA ASP A 222 30.12 22.27 88.93
C ASP A 222 30.14 23.37 90.01
N LYS A 223 29.07 24.18 90.12
CA LYS A 223 28.94 25.23 91.16
C LYS A 223 28.17 24.79 92.42
N HIS A 224 27.68 23.56 92.48
CA HIS A 224 26.93 23.02 93.63
C HIS A 224 27.45 21.64 94.06
N THR A 225 28.71 21.58 94.50
CA THR A 225 29.16 20.61 95.51
C THR A 225 30.31 21.17 96.31
#